data_AF-A0A832UHW0-F1
#
_entry.id   AF-A0A832UHW0-F1
#
_cell.length_a   1.000
_cell.length_b   1.000
_cell.length_c   1.000
_cell.angle_alpha   90.00
_cell.angle_beta   90.00
_cell.angle_gamma   90.00
#
_symmetry.space_group_name_H-M   'P 1'
#
loop_
_entity.id
_entity.type
_entity.pdbx_description
1 polymer ?
#
loop_
_entity_poly.entity_id
_entity_poly.type
_entity_poly.pdbx_seq_one_letter_code
_entity_poly.pdbx_strand_id
1 'polypeptide(L)'
;MENNKYSFLAIGKAKKRRTDLDEVLDMLDRTAKRIQKTLEENKEFSAKQAPIYEQILLSKDASEAQKVKALFGKAFELDRLERLSAQLSLLYTLQIFAFKVKVLEIEVGNIDEELEKSGVLEKHMEIDSIKKNIEALKILVEAQYESLKEIRANQDKNLQYIN
;
A
#
# COMPACT_ATOMS: atom_id res chain seq x y z
N MET A 1 -28.13 -19.40 17.77
CA MET A 1 -27.17 -19.37 16.65
C MET A 1 -27.96 -19.10 15.39
N GLU A 2 -27.95 -17.88 14.88
CA GLU A 2 -28.23 -17.54 13.48
C GLU A 2 -28.17 -16.01 13.30
N ASN A 3 -27.83 -15.61 12.07
CA ASN A 3 -27.83 -14.25 11.52
C ASN A 3 -26.60 -13.37 11.74
N ASN A 4 -25.47 -13.83 11.20
CA ASN A 4 -24.38 -12.98 10.74
C ASN A 4 -24.42 -12.85 9.19
N LYS A 5 -25.52 -12.31 8.64
CA LYS A 5 -25.76 -12.20 7.19
C LYS A 5 -25.82 -10.75 6.65
N TYR A 6 -25.48 -9.74 7.45
CA TYR A 6 -25.70 -8.33 7.10
C TYR A 6 -24.48 -7.42 7.27
N SER A 7 -23.25 -7.88 7.01
CA SER A 7 -22.08 -6.98 6.92
C SER A 7 -21.56 -6.75 5.50
N PHE A 8 -22.04 -7.49 4.50
CA PHE A 8 -21.59 -7.34 3.10
C PHE A 8 -22.46 -6.43 2.22
N LEU A 9 -23.56 -5.88 2.76
CA LEU A 9 -24.58 -5.14 1.99
C LEU A 9 -24.53 -3.61 2.16
N ALA A 10 -23.52 -3.07 2.85
CA ALA A 10 -23.38 -1.63 3.07
C ALA A 10 -22.39 -0.93 2.12
N ILE A 11 -22.01 -1.56 0.99
CA ILE A 11 -21.25 -0.90 -0.08
C ILE A 11 -22.21 -0.58 -1.21
N GLY A 12 -23.16 0.31 -0.93
CA GLY A 12 -24.18 0.70 -1.88
C GLY A 12 -24.66 2.11 -1.58
N LYS A 13 -23.99 3.10 -2.19
CA LYS A 13 -24.46 4.46 -2.59
C LYS A 13 -23.33 5.49 -2.59
N ALA A 14 -22.29 5.21 -3.36
CA ALA A 14 -21.60 6.26 -4.10
C ALA A 14 -21.39 5.69 -5.49
N LYS A 15 -21.85 6.40 -6.53
CA LYS A 15 -21.44 6.14 -7.91
C LYS A 15 -19.96 6.56 -8.00
N LYS A 16 -19.08 5.82 -7.31
CA LYS A 16 -17.64 5.99 -7.35
C LYS A 16 -17.28 5.68 -8.79
N ARG A 17 -16.76 6.67 -9.53
CA ARG A 17 -16.18 6.42 -10.84
C ARG A 17 -15.19 5.28 -10.62
N ARG A 18 -15.37 4.14 -11.29
CA ARG A 18 -14.34 3.09 -11.30
C ARG A 18 -13.06 3.77 -11.77
N THR A 19 -12.03 3.69 -10.95
CA THR A 19 -10.75 4.28 -11.27
C THR A 19 -10.12 3.35 -12.31
N ASP A 20 -9.65 3.88 -13.43
CA ASP A 20 -9.01 3.02 -14.43
C ASP A 20 -7.77 2.37 -13.80
N LEU A 21 -7.47 1.11 -14.13
CA LEU A 21 -6.31 0.41 -13.60
C LEU A 21 -5.00 1.13 -13.93
N ASP A 22 -5.01 1.87 -15.04
CA ASP A 22 -3.93 2.78 -15.41
C ASP A 22 -3.78 3.95 -14.44
N GLU A 23 -4.87 4.55 -14.00
CA GLU A 23 -4.85 5.58 -12.96
C GLU A 23 -4.38 4.97 -11.62
N VAL A 24 -4.82 3.76 -11.27
CA VAL A 24 -4.36 3.05 -10.06
C VAL A 24 -2.86 2.78 -10.10
N LEU A 25 -2.32 2.30 -11.23
CA LEU A 25 -0.89 2.06 -11.43
C LEU A 25 -0.09 3.37 -11.31
N ASP A 26 -0.56 4.45 -11.93
CA ASP A 26 0.04 5.79 -11.85
C ASP A 26 0.08 6.31 -10.41
N MET A 27 -1.03 6.14 -9.68
CA MET A 27 -1.14 6.56 -8.28
C MET A 27 -0.22 5.77 -7.36
N LEU A 28 -0.14 4.45 -7.55
CA LEU A 28 0.78 3.58 -6.82
C LEU A 28 2.24 3.98 -7.08
N ASP A 29 2.61 4.27 -8.33
CA ASP A 29 3.97 4.72 -8.70
C ASP A 29 4.35 6.04 -8.04
N ARG A 30 3.49 7.06 -8.15
CA ARG A 30 3.73 8.36 -7.51
C ARG A 30 3.86 8.22 -5.99
N THR A 31 3.06 7.34 -5.40
CA THR A 31 3.09 7.09 -3.94
C THR A 31 4.38 6.37 -3.55
N ALA A 32 4.78 5.31 -4.27
CA ALA A 32 6.01 4.58 -4.04
C ALA A 32 7.24 5.50 -4.13
N LYS A 33 7.33 6.33 -5.17
CA LYS A 33 8.41 7.33 -5.34
C LYS A 33 8.48 8.31 -4.18
N ARG A 34 7.32 8.78 -3.69
CA ARG A 34 7.27 9.69 -2.53
C ARG A 34 7.77 9.01 -1.25
N ILE A 35 7.29 7.80 -0.95
CA ILE A 35 7.72 7.03 0.23
C ILE A 35 9.20 6.67 0.14
N GLN A 36 9.68 6.27 -1.04
CA GLN A 36 11.09 6.00 -1.29
C GLN A 36 11.95 7.23 -0.99
N LYS A 37 11.56 8.40 -1.50
CA LYS A 37 12.28 9.65 -1.19
C LYS A 37 12.32 9.92 0.32
N THR A 38 11.18 9.82 1.00
CA THR A 38 11.12 10.01 2.46
C THR A 38 11.97 8.98 3.22
N LEU A 39 11.99 7.72 2.77
CA LEU A 39 12.82 6.68 3.36
C LEU A 39 14.31 7.03 3.24
N GLU A 40 14.77 7.45 2.07
CA GLU A 40 16.17 7.83 1.86
C GLU A 40 16.57 9.06 2.68
N GLU A 41 15.72 10.10 2.72
CA GLU A 41 15.94 11.27 3.59
C GLU A 41 16.05 10.87 5.08
N ASN A 42 15.24 9.90 5.53
CA ASN A 42 15.28 9.42 6.91
C ASN A 42 16.48 8.53 7.20
N LYS A 43 16.94 7.73 6.23
CA LYS A 43 18.19 6.97 6.37
C LYS A 43 19.38 7.91 6.52
N GLU A 44 19.43 8.97 5.72
CA GLU A 44 20.49 9.97 5.83
C GLU A 44 20.44 10.71 7.18
N PHE A 45 19.26 11.09 7.63
CA PHE A 45 19.07 11.70 8.95
C PHE A 45 19.51 10.76 10.08
N SER A 46 19.05 9.51 10.06
CA SER A 46 19.39 8.53 11.10
C SER A 46 20.88 8.19 11.11
N ALA A 47 21.52 8.11 9.94
CA ALA A 47 22.97 7.93 9.84
C ALA A 47 23.75 9.07 10.53
N LYS A 48 23.23 10.30 10.51
CA LYS A 48 23.83 11.46 11.22
C LYS A 48 23.56 11.42 12.73
N GLN A 49 22.39 10.94 13.16
CA GLN A 49 21.99 10.92 14.58
C GLN A 49 22.51 9.70 15.35
N ALA A 50 22.61 8.54 14.70
CA ALA A 50 23.11 7.31 15.28
C ALA A 50 24.43 7.47 16.08
N PRO A 51 25.49 8.12 15.54
CA PRO A 51 26.73 8.31 16.30
C PRO A 51 26.54 9.25 17.51
N ILE A 52 25.63 10.23 17.42
CA ILE A 52 25.35 11.16 18.53
C ILE A 52 24.67 10.41 19.68
N TYR A 53 23.67 9.58 19.40
CA TYR A 53 23.05 8.75 20.42
C TYR A 53 24.04 7.77 21.04
N GLU A 54 24.90 7.13 20.22
CA GLU A 54 25.91 6.21 20.72
C GLU A 54 26.92 6.89 21.64
N GLN A 55 27.37 8.11 21.30
CA GLN A 55 28.24 8.89 22.17
C GLN A 55 27.57 9.23 23.51
N ILE A 56 26.29 9.63 23.51
CA ILE A 56 25.55 9.92 24.74
C ILE A 56 25.42 8.66 25.61
N LEU A 57 25.13 7.52 25.00
CA LEU A 57 24.97 6.25 25.71
C LEU A 57 26.28 5.75 26.33
N LEU A 58 27.40 5.93 25.63
CA LEU A 58 28.74 5.52 26.09
C LEU A 58 29.40 6.53 27.03
N SER A 59 28.91 7.77 27.07
CA SER A 59 29.48 8.81 27.92
C SER A 59 29.29 8.52 29.41
N LYS A 60 30.39 8.69 30.17
CA LYS A 60 30.37 8.62 31.64
C LYS A 60 29.78 9.88 32.28
N ASP A 61 29.80 10.99 31.55
CA ASP A 61 29.33 12.30 32.02
C ASP A 61 27.86 12.56 31.67
N ALA A 62 27.25 11.71 30.84
CA ALA A 62 25.83 11.80 30.52
C ALA A 62 24.98 11.32 31.70
N SER A 63 23.99 12.14 32.06
CA SER A 63 22.99 11.77 33.06
C SER A 63 22.09 10.62 32.58
N GLU A 64 21.48 9.90 33.52
CA GLU A 64 20.52 8.83 33.21
C GLU A 64 19.37 9.32 32.30
N ALA A 65 18.86 10.53 32.55
CA ALA A 65 17.82 11.12 31.72
C ALA A 65 18.28 11.34 30.25
N GLN A 66 19.52 11.76 30.04
CA GLN A 66 20.09 11.92 28.70
C GLN A 66 20.28 10.58 27.99
N LYS A 67 20.74 9.55 28.72
CA LYS A 67 20.89 8.18 28.18
C LYS A 67 19.55 7.57 27.79
N VAL A 68 18.53 7.70 28.65
CA VAL A 68 17.17 7.26 28.36
C VAL A 68 16.63 7.96 27.12
N LYS A 69 16.79 9.29 27.02
CA LYS A 69 16.36 10.05 25.83
C LYS A 69 17.06 9.58 24.55
N ALA A 70 18.37 9.31 24.61
CA ALA A 70 19.13 8.81 23.46
C ALA A 70 18.68 7.39 23.05
N LEU A 71 18.41 6.51 24.02
CA LEU A 71 17.87 5.17 23.77
C LEU A 71 16.53 5.22 23.04
N PHE A 72 15.58 6.01 23.56
CA PHE A 72 14.28 6.18 22.91
C PHE A 72 14.41 6.84 21.53
N GLY A 73 15.22 7.89 21.40
CA GLY A 73 15.47 8.54 20.11
C GLY A 73 15.97 7.56 19.04
N LYS A 74 16.97 6.74 19.38
CA LYS A 74 17.50 5.69 18.50
C LYS A 74 16.43 4.66 18.12
N ALA A 75 15.64 4.20 19.09
CA ALA A 75 14.58 3.22 18.84
C ALA A 75 13.47 3.78 17.94
N PHE A 76 13.04 5.03 18.14
CA PHE A 76 12.02 5.68 17.32
C PHE A 76 12.47 5.88 15.87
N GLU A 77 13.75 6.21 15.64
CA GLU A 77 14.28 6.34 14.29
C GLU A 77 14.30 4.99 13.55
N LEU A 78 14.70 3.91 14.23
CA LEU A 78 14.67 2.56 13.66
C LEU A 78 13.24 2.12 13.32
N ASP A 79 12.29 2.27 14.25
CA ASP A 79 10.87 1.97 14.00
C ASP A 79 10.32 2.74 12.79
N ARG A 80 10.66 4.03 12.69
CA ARG A 80 10.24 4.87 11.56
C ARG A 80 10.80 4.34 10.23
N LEU A 81 12.07 3.93 10.19
CA LEU A 81 12.70 3.36 8.99
C LEU A 81 12.08 2.02 8.60
N GLU A 82 11.87 1.13 9.56
CA GLU A 82 11.22 -0.17 9.34
C GLU A 82 9.81 0.00 8.78
N ARG A 83 9.02 0.91 9.36
CA ARG A 83 7.67 1.21 8.90
C ARG A 83 7.65 1.76 7.46
N LEU A 84 8.52 2.71 7.14
CA LEU A 84 8.62 3.26 5.79
C LEU A 84 9.06 2.19 4.77
N SER A 85 10.00 1.33 5.18
CA SER A 85 10.44 0.18 4.38
C SER A 85 9.28 -0.79 4.10
N ALA A 86 8.53 -1.16 5.13
CA ALA A 86 7.38 -2.06 5.00
C ALA A 86 6.28 -1.47 4.10
N GLN A 87 5.98 -0.17 4.24
CA GLN A 87 5.04 0.54 3.36
C GLN A 87 5.50 0.50 1.90
N LEU A 88 6.79 0.73 1.65
CA LEU A 88 7.35 0.71 0.30
C LEU A 88 7.28 -0.69 -0.32
N SER A 89 7.62 -1.74 0.44
CA SER A 89 7.49 -3.14 -0.01
C SER A 89 6.04 -3.51 -0.36
N LEU A 90 5.07 -3.06 0.44
CA LEU A 90 3.66 -3.29 0.16
C LEU A 90 3.21 -2.56 -1.11
N LEU A 91 3.64 -1.30 -1.31
CA LEU A 91 3.34 -0.56 -2.53
C LEU A 91 3.88 -1.26 -3.78
N TYR A 92 5.13 -1.74 -3.75
CA TYR A 92 5.68 -2.51 -4.88
C TYR A 92 4.91 -3.81 -5.13
N THR A 93 4.49 -4.50 -4.07
CA THR A 93 3.66 -5.71 -4.20
C THR A 93 2.32 -5.41 -4.87
N LEU A 94 1.66 -4.31 -4.47
CA LEU A 94 0.41 -3.87 -5.09
C LEU A 94 0.59 -3.45 -6.54
N GLN A 95 1.69 -2.78 -6.89
CA GLN A 95 2.00 -2.42 -8.29
C GLN A 95 2.16 -3.65 -9.17
N ILE A 96 2.92 -4.65 -8.72
CA ILE A 96 3.11 -5.92 -9.46
C ILE A 96 1.76 -6.62 -9.65
N PHE A 97 0.95 -6.67 -8.60
CA PHE A 97 -0.36 -7.29 -8.66
C PHE A 97 -1.31 -6.55 -9.62
N ALA A 98 -1.40 -5.23 -9.53
CA ALA A 98 -2.17 -4.40 -10.45
C ALA A 98 -1.74 -4.59 -11.90
N PHE A 99 -0.42 -4.65 -12.15
CA PHE A 99 0.11 -4.91 -13.49
C PHE A 99 -0.30 -6.29 -14.02
N LYS A 100 -0.24 -7.34 -13.18
CA LYS A 100 -0.69 -8.68 -13.58
C LYS A 100 -2.19 -8.73 -13.88
N VAL A 101 -3.01 -8.01 -13.13
CA VAL A 101 -4.45 -7.88 -13.42
C VAL A 101 -4.66 -7.21 -14.78
N LYS A 102 -3.87 -6.19 -15.11
CA LYS A 102 -3.94 -5.52 -16.43
C LYS A 102 -3.56 -6.47 -17.57
N VAL A 103 -2.48 -7.24 -17.40
CA VAL A 103 -2.07 -8.25 -18.40
C VAL A 103 -3.19 -9.27 -18.63
N LEU A 104 -3.79 -9.78 -17.57
CA LEU A 104 -4.93 -10.70 -17.67
C LEU A 104 -6.13 -10.08 -18.38
N GLU A 105 -6.44 -8.81 -18.09
CA GLU A 105 -7.52 -8.07 -18.77
C GLU A 105 -7.30 -8.00 -20.28
N ILE A 106 -6.07 -7.70 -20.70
CA ILE A 106 -5.69 -7.63 -22.12
C ILE A 106 -5.75 -9.02 -22.78
N GLU A 107 -5.14 -10.03 -22.16
CA GLU A 107 -5.10 -11.40 -22.70
C GLU A 107 -6.52 -11.97 -22.87
N VAL A 108 -7.38 -11.81 -21.87
CA VAL A 108 -8.78 -12.27 -21.94
C VAL A 108 -9.58 -11.50 -22.99
N GLY A 109 -9.33 -10.19 -23.12
CA GLY A 109 -9.91 -9.39 -24.20
C GLY A 109 -9.53 -9.91 -25.59
N ASN A 110 -8.25 -10.22 -25.80
CA ASN A 110 -7.76 -10.76 -27.08
C ASN A 110 -8.39 -12.13 -27.41
N ILE A 111 -8.49 -13.04 -26.42
CA ILE A 111 -9.12 -14.35 -26.62
C ILE A 111 -10.61 -14.20 -26.97
N ASP A 112 -11.31 -13.27 -26.32
CA ASP A 112 -12.71 -12.99 -26.63
C ASP A 112 -12.91 -12.53 -28.07
N GLU A 113 -12.08 -11.59 -28.53
CA GLU A 113 -12.11 -11.13 -29.93
C GLU A 113 -11.80 -12.25 -30.93
N GLU A 114 -10.86 -13.14 -30.61
CA GLU A 114 -10.55 -14.30 -31.47
C GLU A 114 -11.71 -15.31 -31.52
N LEU A 115 -12.36 -15.56 -30.39
CA LEU A 115 -13.53 -16.45 -30.32
C LEU A 115 -14.71 -15.88 -31.09
N GLU A 116 -14.96 -14.57 -30.98
CA GLU A 116 -16.00 -13.88 -31.76
C GLU A 116 -15.73 -14.04 -33.27
N LYS A 117 -14.49 -13.84 -33.71
CA LYS A 117 -14.07 -14.05 -35.11
C LYS A 117 -14.21 -15.52 -35.56
N SER A 118 -14.06 -16.48 -34.66
CA SER A 118 -14.14 -17.92 -34.96
C SER A 118 -15.57 -18.49 -35.01
N GLY A 119 -16.57 -17.74 -34.54
CA GLY A 119 -17.96 -18.19 -34.45
C GLY A 119 -18.23 -19.21 -33.32
N VAL A 120 -17.28 -19.42 -32.40
CA VAL A 120 -17.41 -20.36 -31.28
C VAL A 120 -18.07 -19.68 -30.07
N LEU A 121 -19.39 -19.78 -30.00
CA LEU A 121 -20.24 -19.17 -28.96
C LEU A 121 -20.14 -19.84 -27.58
N GLU A 122 -19.85 -21.14 -27.51
CA GLU A 122 -19.91 -21.90 -26.24
C GLU A 122 -18.88 -21.42 -25.20
N LYS A 123 -17.76 -20.82 -25.62
CA LYS A 123 -16.71 -20.33 -24.73
C LYS A 123 -16.94 -18.90 -24.20
N HIS A 124 -17.92 -18.16 -24.72
CA HIS A 124 -18.19 -16.79 -24.28
C HIS A 124 -18.63 -16.72 -22.81
N MET A 125 -19.41 -17.71 -22.33
CA MET A 125 -19.86 -17.70 -20.92
C MET A 125 -18.70 -17.88 -19.92
N GLU A 126 -17.68 -18.66 -20.28
CA GLU A 126 -16.47 -18.83 -19.47
C GLU A 126 -15.65 -17.54 -19.44
N ILE A 127 -15.52 -16.86 -20.59
CA ILE A 127 -14.86 -15.56 -20.68
C ILE A 127 -15.57 -14.49 -19.86
N ASP A 128 -16.90 -14.43 -19.92
CA ASP A 128 -17.67 -13.47 -19.11
C ASP A 128 -17.47 -13.70 -17.61
N SER A 129 -17.34 -14.95 -17.18
CA SER A 129 -17.00 -15.30 -15.80
C SER A 129 -15.61 -14.81 -15.43
N ILE A 130 -14.62 -15.01 -16.32
CA ILE A 130 -13.24 -14.55 -16.10
C ILE A 130 -13.16 -13.02 -16.06
N LYS A 131 -13.86 -12.30 -16.96
CA LYS A 131 -13.95 -10.83 -16.95
C LYS A 131 -14.53 -10.30 -15.64
N LYS A 132 -15.58 -10.96 -15.10
CA LYS A 132 -16.14 -10.62 -13.77
C LYS A 132 -15.13 -10.82 -12.65
N ASN A 133 -14.31 -11.88 -12.71
CA ASN A 133 -13.24 -12.11 -11.73
C ASN A 133 -12.15 -11.05 -11.82
N ILE A 134 -11.72 -10.68 -13.04
CA ILE A 134 -10.75 -9.59 -13.26
C ILE A 134 -11.27 -8.29 -12.67
N GLU A 135 -12.55 -7.98 -12.89
CA GLU A 135 -13.17 -6.80 -12.31
C GLU A 135 -13.18 -6.82 -10.76
N ALA A 136 -13.45 -7.98 -10.16
CA ALA A 136 -13.34 -8.13 -8.71
C ALA A 136 -11.90 -7.90 -8.22
N LEU A 137 -10.89 -8.36 -8.96
CA LEU A 137 -9.48 -8.10 -8.63
C LEU A 137 -9.16 -6.61 -8.72
N LYS A 138 -9.63 -5.89 -9.75
CA LYS A 138 -9.45 -4.43 -9.88
C LYS A 138 -10.00 -3.69 -8.66
N ILE A 139 -11.22 -4.03 -8.23
CA ILE A 139 -11.85 -3.45 -7.03
C ILE A 139 -11.02 -3.73 -5.78
N LEU A 140 -10.48 -4.94 -5.64
CA LEU A 140 -9.61 -5.28 -4.50
C LEU A 140 -8.32 -4.46 -4.49
N VAL A 141 -7.70 -4.21 -5.65
CA VAL A 141 -6.52 -3.33 -5.75
C VAL A 141 -6.86 -1.92 -5.31
N GLU A 142 -7.95 -1.36 -5.83
CA GLU A 142 -8.41 -0.01 -5.45
C GLU A 142 -8.68 0.09 -3.94
N ALA A 143 -9.38 -0.89 -3.36
CA ALA A 143 -9.71 -0.90 -1.94
C ALA A 143 -8.46 -0.97 -1.05
N GLN A 144 -7.47 -1.78 -1.45
CA GLN A 144 -6.18 -1.86 -0.74
C GLN A 144 -5.41 -0.54 -0.84
N TYR A 145 -5.43 0.11 -2.00
CA TYR A 145 -4.82 1.43 -2.16
C TYR A 145 -5.49 2.51 -1.30
N GLU A 146 -6.83 2.57 -1.26
CA GLU A 146 -7.55 3.52 -0.41
C GLU A 146 -7.30 3.26 1.08
N SER A 147 -7.23 1.99 1.50
CA SER A 147 -6.89 1.62 2.88
C SER A 147 -5.49 2.15 3.28
N LEU A 148 -4.52 2.16 2.36
CA LEU A 148 -3.19 2.75 2.61
C LEU A 148 -3.24 4.26 2.83
N LYS A 149 -4.14 4.98 2.14
CA LYS A 149 -4.34 6.41 2.38
C LYS A 149 -4.93 6.69 3.76
N GLU A 150 -5.91 5.90 4.19
CA GLU A 150 -6.54 6.06 5.51
C GLU A 150 -5.57 5.81 6.66
N ILE A 151 -4.69 4.81 6.53
CA ILE A 151 -3.61 4.56 7.49
C ILE A 151 -2.71 5.79 7.64
N ARG A 152 -2.38 6.47 6.52
CA ARG A 152 -1.55 7.68 6.54
C ARG A 152 -2.25 8.86 7.23
N ALA A 153 -3.54 9.07 6.96
CA ALA A 153 -4.31 10.18 7.55
C ALA A 153 -4.55 10.04 9.06
N ASN A 154 -4.67 8.82 9.57
CA ASN A 154 -4.83 8.57 11.00
C ASN A 154 -3.51 8.66 11.79
N GLN A 155 -2.36 8.52 11.13
CA GLN A 155 -1.05 8.64 11.77
C GLN A 155 -0.66 10.09 12.08
N ASP A 156 -1.01 11.05 11.22
CA ASP A 156 -0.76 12.49 11.47
C ASP A 156 -1.49 12.99 12.73
N LYS A 157 -2.63 12.39 13.08
CA LYS A 157 -3.39 12.70 14.31
C LYS A 157 -2.75 12.11 15.56
N ASN A 158 -2.15 10.92 15.48
CA ASN A 158 -1.55 10.26 16.64
C ASN A 158 -0.20 10.87 17.04
N LEU A 159 0.55 11.44 16.09
CA LEU A 159 1.80 12.15 16.37
C LEU A 159 1.59 13.50 17.07
N GLN A 160 0.39 14.10 17.00
CA GLN A 160 0.07 15.34 17.72
C GLN A 160 -0.08 15.15 19.23
N TYR A 161 -0.29 13.92 19.72
CA TYR A 161 -0.45 13.64 21.16
C TYR A 161 0.88 13.33 21.88
N ILE A 162 2.00 13.29 21.15
CA ILE A 162 3.34 12.95 21.69
C ILE A 162 4.26 14.18 21.74
N ASN A 163 3.87 15.31 21.14
CA ASN A 163 4.62 16.58 21.19
C ASN A 163 4.20 17.46 22.37
#